data_AF-A0A3D2XLK7-F1
#
_entry.id   AF-A0A3D2XLK7-F1
#
_cell.length_a   1.000
_cell.length_b   1.000
_cell.length_c   1.000
_cell.angle_alpha   90.00
_cell.angle_beta   90.00
_cell.angle_gamma   90.00
#
_symmetry.space_group_name_H-M   'P 1'
#
loop_
_entity.id
_entity.type
_entity.pdbx_description
1 polymer ?
#
loop_
_entity_poly.entity_id
_entity_poly.type
_entity_poly.pdbx_seq_one_letter_code
_entity_poly.pdbx_strand_id
1 'polypeptide(L)'
;GKNFVFDERRAEKISEDIIAQCHQCGAPADGHVNCANEACHLLFIQCDACKAEMDNCCSSQCKEIHHLPYETQKALRKGQGNSNDIFKKGRANHLPFKKDLRNILDPSNKDSV
;
A
#
# COMPACT_ATOMS: atom_id res chain seq x y z
N GLY A 1 -7.32 18.91 -2.42
CA GLY A 1 -7.02 17.76 -1.56
C GLY A 1 -8.23 16.86 -1.46
N LYS A 2 -7.99 15.60 -1.11
CA LYS A 2 -9.04 14.59 -0.89
C LYS A 2 -9.01 14.14 0.57
N ASN A 3 -10.18 14.03 1.18
CA ASN A 3 -10.31 13.41 2.50
C ASN A 3 -10.56 11.92 2.31
N PHE A 4 -9.73 11.07 2.94
CA PHE A 4 -9.98 9.64 2.97
C PHE A 4 -11.21 9.34 3.83
N VAL A 5 -12.16 8.58 3.27
CA VAL A 5 -13.35 8.12 3.98
C VAL A 5 -13.38 6.60 4.03
N PHE A 6 -13.91 6.03 5.11
CA PHE A 6 -13.85 4.59 5.37
C PHE A 6 -15.05 3.81 4.77
N ASP A 7 -15.85 4.45 3.92
CA ASP A 7 -16.96 3.80 3.21
C ASP A 7 -16.60 3.49 1.74
N GLU A 8 -17.57 3.00 0.96
CA GLU A 8 -17.36 2.59 -0.44
C GLU A 8 -16.85 3.72 -1.35
N ARG A 9 -17.05 4.99 -0.96
CA ARG A 9 -16.58 6.14 -1.74
C ARG A 9 -15.07 6.28 -1.70
N ARG A 10 -14.41 5.78 -0.64
CA ARG A 10 -12.96 5.85 -0.34
C ARG A 10 -12.38 7.25 -0.19
N ALA A 11 -12.88 8.25 -0.91
CA ALA A 11 -12.46 9.64 -0.78
C ALA A 11 -13.57 10.64 -1.09
N GLU A 12 -13.56 11.76 -0.38
CA GLU A 12 -14.35 12.95 -0.69
C GLU A 12 -13.42 14.03 -1.24
N LYS A 13 -13.74 14.60 -2.41
CA LYS A 13 -12.90 15.63 -3.04
C LYS A 13 -13.21 17.01 -2.45
N ILE A 14 -12.20 17.67 -1.89
CA ILE A 14 -12.34 19.01 -1.27
C ILE A 14 -11.78 20.11 -2.17
N SER A 15 -10.64 19.88 -2.83
CA SER A 15 -10.07 20.80 -3.83
C SER A 15 -9.24 20.04 -4.87
N GLU A 16 -8.77 20.72 -5.93
CA GLU A 16 -7.87 20.14 -6.95
C GLU A 16 -6.43 19.95 -6.45
N ASP A 17 -6.06 20.53 -5.30
CA ASP A 17 -4.67 20.49 -4.82
C ASP A 17 -4.27 19.08 -4.36
N ILE A 18 -3.15 18.56 -4.87
CA ILE A 18 -2.58 17.30 -4.40
C ILE A 18 -1.61 17.61 -3.26
N ILE A 19 -2.02 17.27 -2.03
CA ILE A 19 -1.27 17.56 -0.79
C ILE A 19 -0.50 16.35 -0.24
N ALA A 20 -0.48 15.24 -0.98
CA ALA A 20 0.16 14.00 -0.60
C ALA A 20 1.05 13.47 -1.75
N GLN A 21 1.84 12.44 -1.44
CA GLN A 21 2.79 11.83 -2.36
C GLN A 21 2.59 10.32 -2.39
N CYS A 22 2.84 9.73 -3.54
CA CYS A 22 2.92 8.28 -3.69
C CYS A 22 3.98 7.73 -2.74
N HIS A 23 3.60 6.72 -1.94
CA HIS A 23 4.49 6.14 -0.96
C HIS A 23 5.64 5.34 -1.61
N GLN A 24 5.48 4.91 -2.87
CA GLN A 24 6.47 4.10 -3.58
C GLN A 24 7.52 4.91 -4.34
N CYS A 25 7.15 6.06 -4.92
CA CYS A 25 8.06 6.86 -5.76
C CYS A 25 8.15 8.34 -5.38
N GLY A 26 7.27 8.85 -4.51
CA GLY A 26 7.27 10.25 -4.08
C GLY A 26 6.61 11.23 -5.05
N ALA A 27 6.15 10.79 -6.22
CA ALA A 27 5.38 11.64 -7.12
C ALA A 27 4.07 12.12 -6.45
N PRO A 28 3.54 13.31 -6.79
CA PRO A 28 2.26 13.79 -6.26
C PRO A 28 1.14 12.76 -6.49
N ALA A 29 0.45 12.36 -5.42
CA ALA A 29 -0.70 11.45 -5.47
C ALA A 29 -1.52 11.55 -4.19
N ASP A 30 -2.84 11.35 -4.28
CA ASP A 30 -3.77 11.41 -3.15
C ASP A 30 -4.76 10.23 -3.12
N GLY A 31 -4.58 9.24 -4.00
CA GLY A 31 -5.40 8.04 -4.09
C GLY A 31 -4.98 6.98 -3.08
N HIS A 32 -5.84 6.69 -2.10
CA HIS A 32 -5.66 5.60 -1.15
C HIS A 32 -6.14 4.27 -1.72
N VAL A 33 -5.29 3.26 -1.68
CA VAL A 33 -5.55 1.92 -2.19
C VAL A 33 -5.17 0.87 -1.16
N ASN A 34 -5.87 -0.26 -1.18
CA ASN A 34 -5.43 -1.47 -0.49
C ASN A 34 -4.54 -2.28 -1.44
N CYS A 35 -3.50 -2.90 -0.90
CA CYS A 35 -2.68 -3.86 -1.64
C CYS A 35 -3.56 -4.94 -2.29
N ALA A 36 -3.31 -5.26 -3.55
CA ALA A 36 -4.06 -6.27 -4.30
C ALA A 36 -3.83 -7.72 -3.82
N ASN A 37 -2.77 -7.98 -3.05
CA ASN A 37 -2.64 -9.22 -2.30
C ASN A 37 -3.64 -9.20 -1.13
N GLU A 38 -4.70 -10.00 -1.22
CA GLU A 38 -5.76 -10.03 -0.21
C GLU A 38 -5.29 -10.44 1.19
N ALA A 39 -4.15 -11.10 1.34
CA ALA A 39 -3.60 -11.40 2.67
C ALA A 39 -2.89 -10.19 3.31
N CYS A 40 -2.54 -9.18 2.52
CA CYS A 40 -1.73 -8.06 2.94
C CYS A 40 -2.54 -6.94 3.61
N HIS A 41 -3.64 -6.51 2.97
CA HIS A 41 -4.51 -5.43 3.46
C HIS A 41 -3.83 -4.08 3.79
N LEU A 42 -2.57 -3.85 3.40
CA LEU A 42 -1.90 -2.56 3.63
C LEU A 42 -2.63 -1.45 2.87
N LEU A 43 -3.07 -0.42 3.60
CA LEU A 43 -3.64 0.81 3.04
C LEU A 43 -2.51 1.84 2.82
N PHE A 44 -2.35 2.32 1.58
CA PHE A 44 -1.28 3.26 1.19
C PHE A 44 -1.69 4.16 0.01
N ILE A 45 -0.89 5.21 -0.27
CA ILE A 45 -1.10 6.12 -1.41
C ILE A 45 -0.24 5.67 -2.59
N GLN A 46 -0.88 5.46 -3.75
CA GLN A 46 -0.23 5.00 -4.97
C GLN A 46 -0.60 5.91 -6.15
N CYS A 47 0.39 6.28 -6.97
CA CYS A 47 0.13 6.94 -8.25
C CYS A 47 -0.17 5.91 -9.34
N ASP A 48 -0.83 6.33 -10.42
CA ASP A 48 -1.22 5.42 -11.52
C ASP A 48 -0.04 4.69 -12.17
N ALA A 49 1.12 5.36 -12.28
CA ALA A 49 2.34 4.74 -12.81
C ALA A 49 2.81 3.58 -11.94
N CYS A 50 2.89 3.76 -10.61
CA CYS A 50 3.26 2.67 -9.70
C CYS A 50 2.17 1.60 -9.62
N LYS A 51 0.89 1.97 -9.78
CA LYS A 51 -0.21 1.03 -9.83
C LYS A 51 -0.07 0.07 -11.02
N ALA A 52 0.24 0.59 -12.20
CA ALA A 52 0.49 -0.21 -13.39
C ALA A 52 1.77 -1.06 -13.28
N GLU A 53 2.84 -0.49 -12.71
CA GLU A 53 4.11 -1.20 -12.54
C GLU A 53 4.03 -2.33 -11.50
N MET A 54 3.27 -2.13 -10.42
CA MET A 54 3.22 -3.02 -9.25
C MET A 54 1.95 -3.85 -9.17
N ASP A 55 1.08 -3.81 -10.19
CA ASP A 55 -0.24 -4.46 -10.20
C ASP A 55 -1.07 -4.14 -8.95
N ASN A 56 -1.07 -2.86 -8.56
CA ASN A 56 -1.75 -2.39 -7.35
C ASN A 56 -1.27 -3.07 -6.05
N CYS A 57 -0.06 -3.64 -6.02
CA CYS A 57 0.59 -4.20 -4.83
C CYS A 57 1.57 -3.23 -4.16
N CYS A 58 1.75 -3.39 -2.85
CA CYS A 58 2.66 -2.57 -2.05
C CYS A 58 4.12 -3.03 -2.10
N SER A 59 4.40 -4.23 -2.61
CA SER A 59 5.73 -4.79 -2.75
C SER A 59 5.78 -5.88 -3.82
N SER A 60 6.98 -6.19 -4.30
CA SER A 60 7.28 -7.23 -5.28
C SER A 60 6.82 -8.59 -4.80
N GLN A 61 7.00 -8.92 -3.52
CA GLN A 61 6.47 -10.15 -2.93
C GLN A 61 4.93 -10.21 -2.97
N CYS A 62 4.25 -9.10 -2.67
CA CYS A 62 2.79 -9.07 -2.79
C CYS A 62 2.34 -9.21 -4.25
N LYS A 63 3.09 -8.62 -5.19
CA LYS A 63 2.86 -8.76 -6.63
C LYS A 63 2.98 -10.23 -7.05
N GLU A 64 4.05 -10.92 -6.64
CA GLU A 64 4.25 -12.35 -6.90
C GLU A 64 3.09 -13.21 -6.37
N ILE A 65 2.68 -13.00 -5.11
CA ILE A 65 1.54 -13.73 -4.52
C ILE A 65 0.25 -13.44 -5.28
N HIS A 66 0.00 -12.18 -5.67
CA HIS A 66 -1.19 -11.78 -6.39
C HIS A 66 -1.32 -12.47 -7.77
N HIS A 67 -0.19 -12.84 -8.40
CA HIS A 67 -0.16 -13.58 -9.67
C HIS A 67 -0.29 -15.10 -9.53
N LEU A 68 -0.30 -15.64 -8.31
CA LEU A 68 -0.50 -17.07 -8.12
C LEU A 68 -1.94 -17.50 -8.42
N PRO A 69 -2.20 -18.78 -8.73
CA PRO A 69 -3.55 -19.29 -8.82
C PRO A 69 -4.35 -19.04 -7.53
N TYR A 70 -5.64 -18.73 -7.66
CA TYR A 70 -6.51 -18.39 -6.52
C TYR A 70 -6.43 -19.41 -5.36
N GLU A 71 -6.43 -20.71 -5.67
CA GLU A 71 -6.31 -21.77 -4.66
C GLU A 71 -4.98 -21.68 -3.88
N THR A 72 -3.90 -21.30 -4.54
CA THR A 72 -2.59 -21.10 -3.90
C THR A 72 -2.60 -19.86 -3.02
N GLN A 73 -3.16 -18.74 -3.51
CA GLN A 73 -3.33 -17.52 -2.70
C GLN A 73 -4.14 -17.80 -1.43
N LYS A 74 -5.26 -18.54 -1.58
CA LYS A 74 -6.14 -18.93 -0.48
C LYS A 74 -5.44 -19.83 0.53
N ALA A 75 -4.63 -20.79 0.05
CA ALA A 75 -3.83 -21.65 0.91
C ALA A 75 -2.79 -20.86 1.72
N LEU A 76 -2.10 -19.91 1.09
CA LEU A 76 -1.10 -19.05 1.75
C LEU A 76 -1.72 -18.15 2.84
N ARG A 77 -2.94 -17.64 2.59
CA ARG A 77 -3.68 -16.83 3.56
C ARG A 77 -4.25 -17.64 4.74
N LYS A 78 -4.49 -18.93 4.56
CA LYS A 78 -5.19 -19.75 5.57
C LYS A 78 -4.39 -19.78 6.87
N GLY A 79 -5.05 -19.38 7.97
CA GLY A 79 -4.44 -19.35 9.30
C GLY A 79 -3.61 -18.09 9.60
N GLN A 80 -3.50 -17.16 8.65
CA GLN A 80 -2.91 -15.84 8.88
C GLN A 80 -4.02 -14.85 9.26
N GLY A 81 -3.80 -14.07 10.33
CA GLY A 81 -4.72 -12.99 10.72
C GLY A 81 -4.58 -11.78 9.80
N ASN A 82 -5.66 -11.01 9.65
CA ASN A 82 -5.61 -9.75 8.91
C ASN A 82 -4.69 -8.76 9.63
N SER A 83 -3.63 -8.31 8.96
CA SER A 83 -2.85 -7.17 9.43
C SER A 83 -3.63 -5.89 9.10
N ASN A 84 -4.20 -5.21 10.10
CA ASN A 84 -4.82 -3.88 9.93
C ASN A 84 -3.74 -2.79 9.84
N ASP A 85 -2.76 -2.99 8.95
CA ASP A 85 -1.62 -2.11 8.85
C ASP A 85 -1.96 -0.90 7.98
N ILE A 86 -1.69 0.27 8.52
CA ILE A 86 -1.71 1.53 7.80
C ILE A 86 -0.25 1.90 7.54
N PHE A 87 0.10 2.20 6.30
CA PHE A 87 1.45 2.67 5.99
C PHE A 87 1.70 4.03 6.67
N LYS A 88 2.69 4.08 7.57
CA LYS A 88 3.14 5.31 8.22
C LYS A 88 4.51 5.71 7.67
N LYS A 89 4.61 6.84 6.99
CA LYS A 89 5.90 7.47 6.66
C LYS A 89 6.08 8.71 7.52
N GLY A 90 7.25 8.83 8.16
CA GLY A 90 7.62 10.05 8.87
C GLY A 90 7.68 11.24 7.90
N ARG A 91 7.44 12.46 8.40
CA ARG A 91 7.46 13.69 7.59
C ARG A 91 8.88 14.24 7.33
N ALA A 92 9.91 13.44 7.57
CA ALA A 92 11.29 13.87 7.45
C ALA A 92 11.80 13.77 6.00
N ASN A 93 12.46 14.83 5.52
CA ASN A 93 12.94 14.93 4.13
C ASN A 93 14.00 13.89 3.76
N HIS A 94 14.73 13.36 4.74
CA HIS A 94 15.79 12.36 4.50
C HIS A 94 15.23 10.94 4.31
N LEU A 95 13.92 10.72 4.49
CA LEU A 95 13.32 9.39 4.37
C LEU A 95 13.13 9.00 2.89
N PRO A 96 13.80 7.93 2.43
CA PRO A 96 13.74 7.53 1.03
C PRO A 96 12.35 7.02 0.63
N PHE A 97 12.06 7.08 -0.66
CA PHE A 97 10.94 6.34 -1.26
C PHE A 97 11.45 4.98 -1.75
N LYS A 98 10.65 3.93 -1.54
CA LYS A 98 10.99 2.55 -1.91
C LYS A 98 9.78 1.92 -2.59
N LYS A 99 10.01 1.16 -3.65
CA LYS A 99 8.94 0.41 -4.35
C LYS A 99 8.33 -0.66 -3.46
N ASP A 100 9.15 -1.30 -2.65
CA ASP A 100 8.74 -2.29 -1.66
C ASP A 100 8.47 -1.63 -0.31
N LEU A 101 7.17 -1.45 -0.01
CA LEU A 101 6.70 -0.87 1.26
C LEU A 101 6.66 -1.90 2.40
N ARG A 102 6.59 -3.19 2.06
CA ARG A 102 6.70 -4.31 3.01
C ARG A 102 7.92 -5.15 2.68
N ASN A 103 8.85 -5.23 3.63
CA ASN A 103 9.88 -6.27 3.67
C ASN A 103 9.53 -7.25 4.79
N ILE A 104 9.07 -8.45 4.43
CA ILE A 104 8.81 -9.53 5.40
C ILE A 104 10.13 -10.07 5.99
N LEU A 105 11.27 -9.79 5.33
CA LEU A 105 12.61 -10.23 5.74
C LEU A 105 13.32 -9.32 6.74
N ASP A 106 12.72 -8.17 7.10
CA ASP A 106 13.33 -7.23 8.04
C ASP A 106 12.58 -7.24 9.39
N PRO A 107 13.04 -8.01 10.39
CA PRO A 107 12.42 -8.06 11.70
C PRO A 107 12.46 -6.71 12.45
N SER A 108 13.24 -5.73 11.99
CA SER A 108 13.26 -4.37 12.58
C SER A 108 12.00 -3.55 12.29
N ASN A 109 11.15 -3.99 11.34
CA ASN A 109 9.93 -3.26 10.98
C ASN A 109 8.69 -3.70 11.79
N LYS A 110 8.87 -4.56 12.80
CA LYS A 110 7.79 -4.93 13.73
C LYS A 110 7.43 -3.82 14.73
N ASP A 111 8.30 -2.81 14.90
CA ASP A 111 8.19 -1.80 15.96
C ASP A 111 8.12 -0.35 15.46
N SER A 112 7.80 -0.09 14.19
CA SER A 112 7.54 1.29 13.73
C SER A 112 6.15 1.77 14.16
N VAL A 113 5.98 1.99 15.47
CA VAL A 113 4.82 2.65 16.10
C VAL A 113 4.78 4.13 15.72
#